data_AF-A0A373TI73-F1
#
_entry.id   AF-A0A373TI73-F1
#
_cell.length_a   1.000
_cell.length_b   1.000
_cell.length_c   1.000
_cell.angle_alpha   90.00
_cell.angle_beta   90.00
_cell.angle_gamma   90.00
#
_symmetry.space_group_name_H-M   'P 1'
#
loop_
_entity.id
_entity.type
_entity.pdbx_description
1 polymer ?
#
loop_
_entity_poly.entity_id
_entity_poly.type
_entity_poly.pdbx_seq_one_letter_code
_entity_poly.pdbx_strand_id
1 'polypeptide(L)'
;MNIYEKIFARLEELHMSQIELSRRTGIATSTISDWRKKKINPQADKLVSICKALDMSLVDLLCDEKVVEQSIETDFVSDGQHIIELFMDSDLETKRRLLRYFELIEICREINQENELENIKRNVSVIQDADGNNIVMINDIAFKGKRSVEWSDVEKYLRQYVGDIYRIAETEDIIYIGTDLPDEYSGSNYTKHIKGTIAKAKANAAQAIPEMIEIATSKTFEDNKKNKHSRHAKNGWYRYDTRFALPVYDENGDVERYNVFSARILIRHASSGKMYLYDVLKIKKETSKSCQE
;
A
#
# COMPACT_ATOMS: atom_id res chain seq x y z
N MET A 1 -1.51 -13.91 29.84
CA MET A 1 -1.42 -14.40 31.23
C MET A 1 -0.32 -13.62 31.93
N ASN A 2 -0.50 -13.24 33.19
CA ASN A 2 0.58 -12.60 33.95
C ASN A 2 1.75 -13.59 34.16
N ILE A 3 2.97 -13.08 34.30
CA ILE A 3 4.20 -13.90 34.43
C ILE A 3 4.09 -14.90 35.59
N TYR A 4 3.58 -14.48 36.76
CA TYR A 4 3.39 -15.40 37.88
C TYR A 4 2.42 -16.54 37.55
N GLU A 5 1.38 -16.29 36.76
CA GLU A 5 0.38 -17.30 36.38
C GLU A 5 0.99 -18.37 35.47
N LYS A 6 1.83 -17.95 34.51
CA LYS A 6 2.58 -18.87 33.63
C LYS A 6 3.54 -19.76 34.41
N ILE A 7 4.22 -19.20 35.41
CA ILE A 7 5.11 -19.96 36.30
C ILE A 7 4.34 -21.08 37.02
N PHE A 8 3.18 -20.75 37.59
CA PHE A 8 2.39 -21.75 38.31
C PHE A 8 1.72 -22.77 37.38
N ALA A 9 1.26 -22.35 36.19
CA ALA A 9 0.75 -23.28 35.18
C ALA A 9 1.83 -24.29 34.77
N ARG A 10 3.05 -23.81 34.51
CA ARG A 10 4.17 -24.68 34.13
C ARG A 10 4.60 -25.62 35.27
N LEU A 11 4.51 -25.18 36.52
CA LEU A 11 4.72 -26.06 37.67
C LEU A 11 3.71 -27.21 37.74
N GLU A 12 2.43 -26.92 37.43
CA GLU A 12 1.38 -27.94 37.39
C GLU A 12 1.62 -28.94 36.24
N GLU A 13 2.00 -28.46 35.06
CA GLU A 13 2.37 -29.31 33.90
C GLU A 13 3.57 -30.22 34.19
N LEU A 14 4.59 -29.71 34.87
CA LEU A 14 5.79 -30.47 35.23
C LEU A 14 5.60 -31.32 36.50
N HIS A 15 4.42 -31.30 37.11
CA HIS A 15 4.13 -31.90 38.41
C HIS A 15 5.19 -31.53 39.48
N MET A 16 5.69 -30.30 39.42
CA MET A 16 6.77 -29.80 40.25
C MET A 16 6.22 -28.99 41.42
N SER A 17 6.67 -29.31 42.64
CA SER A 17 6.27 -28.55 43.83
C SER A 17 7.01 -27.21 43.94
N GLN A 18 6.42 -26.25 44.66
CA GLN A 18 7.08 -24.96 44.96
C GLN A 18 8.38 -25.13 45.75
N ILE A 19 8.48 -26.19 46.56
CA ILE A 19 9.69 -26.56 47.30
C ILE A 19 10.80 -26.96 46.34
N GLU A 20 10.48 -27.74 45.31
CA GLU A 20 11.44 -28.14 44.28
C GLU A 20 11.88 -26.93 43.43
N LEU A 21 10.96 -26.03 43.07
CA LEU A 21 11.32 -24.79 42.37
C LEU A 21 12.25 -23.90 43.21
N SER A 22 11.97 -23.78 44.52
CA SER A 22 12.83 -23.07 45.47
C SER A 22 14.24 -23.65 45.49
N ARG A 23 14.36 -24.98 45.55
CA ARG A 23 15.65 -25.68 45.54
C ARG A 23 16.45 -25.42 44.25
N ARG A 24 15.79 -25.40 43.10
CA ARG A 24 16.44 -25.19 41.79
C ARG A 24 16.83 -23.74 41.52
N THR A 25 16.04 -22.79 42.01
CA THR A 25 16.24 -21.35 41.73
C THR A 25 17.01 -20.62 42.82
N GLY A 26 17.11 -21.19 44.03
CA GLY A 26 17.64 -20.53 45.22
C GLY A 26 16.70 -19.47 45.81
N ILE A 27 15.46 -19.38 45.32
CA ILE A 27 14.46 -18.40 45.77
C ILE A 27 13.71 -19.01 46.95
N ALA A 28 13.53 -18.26 48.04
CA ALA A 28 12.80 -18.76 49.21
C ALA A 28 11.38 -19.20 48.85
N THR A 29 10.94 -20.35 49.38
CA THR A 29 9.57 -20.88 49.19
C THR A 29 8.49 -19.88 49.61
N SER A 30 8.76 -19.07 50.63
CA SER A 30 7.88 -17.97 51.07
C SER A 30 7.69 -16.92 49.97
N THR A 31 8.76 -16.52 49.28
CA THR A 31 8.72 -15.57 48.17
C THR A 31 7.92 -16.12 46.99
N ILE A 32 8.11 -17.40 46.66
CA ILE A 32 7.33 -18.07 45.60
C ILE A 32 5.85 -18.09 45.97
N SER A 33 5.51 -18.44 47.23
CA SER A 33 4.13 -18.42 47.71
C SER A 33 3.49 -17.03 47.63
N ASP A 34 4.27 -15.99 47.92
CA ASP A 34 3.83 -14.59 47.85
C ASP A 34 3.44 -14.17 46.44
N TRP A 35 4.12 -14.64 45.38
CA TRP A 35 3.73 -14.35 44.00
C TRP A 35 2.30 -14.80 43.70
N ARG A 36 1.91 -15.98 44.18
CA ARG A 36 0.55 -16.52 44.01
C ARG A 36 -0.48 -15.77 44.85
N LYS A 37 -0.15 -15.50 46.13
CA LYS A 37 -1.09 -14.87 47.08
C LYS A 37 -1.32 -13.39 46.80
N LYS A 38 -0.25 -12.67 46.50
CA LYS A 38 -0.27 -11.21 46.30
C LYS A 38 -0.40 -10.82 44.82
N LYS A 39 -0.39 -11.81 43.90
CA LYS A 39 -0.44 -11.60 42.44
C LYS A 39 0.69 -10.67 41.96
N ILE A 40 1.90 -10.93 42.45
CA ILE A 40 3.10 -10.13 42.16
C ILE A 40 4.01 -10.93 41.23
N ASN A 41 4.57 -10.25 40.22
CA ASN A 41 5.55 -10.85 39.32
C ASN A 41 6.94 -10.94 39.99
N PRO A 42 7.72 -11.99 39.70
CA PRO A 42 9.13 -12.05 40.10
C PRO A 42 9.93 -10.85 39.56
N GLN A 43 10.98 -10.46 40.28
CA GLN A 43 11.92 -9.46 39.79
C GLN A 43 12.72 -10.00 38.60
N ALA A 44 13.15 -9.09 37.72
CA ALA A 44 13.81 -9.42 36.45
C ALA A 44 15.08 -10.27 36.63
N ASP A 45 15.85 -10.04 37.71
CA ASP A 45 17.06 -10.79 38.04
C ASP A 45 16.80 -12.27 38.37
N LYS A 46 15.55 -12.63 38.68
CA LYS A 46 15.12 -14.01 38.97
C LYS A 46 14.55 -14.75 37.77
N LEU A 47 14.23 -14.06 36.67
CA LEU A 47 13.53 -14.68 35.55
C LEU A 47 14.37 -15.76 34.84
N VAL A 48 15.67 -15.52 34.66
CA VAL A 48 16.56 -16.48 33.98
C VAL A 48 16.74 -17.76 34.79
N SER A 49 16.85 -17.67 36.12
CA SER A 49 16.96 -18.87 36.97
C SER A 49 15.65 -19.65 37.02
N ILE A 50 14.51 -18.97 37.00
CA ILE A 50 13.19 -19.60 36.90
C ILE A 50 13.04 -20.31 35.55
N CYS A 51 13.41 -19.66 34.44
CA CYS A 51 13.35 -20.24 33.09
C CYS A 51 14.17 -21.55 33.01
N LYS A 52 15.40 -21.53 33.54
CA LYS A 52 16.26 -22.71 33.62
C LYS A 52 15.67 -23.82 34.50
N ALA A 53 15.02 -23.47 35.61
CA ALA A 53 14.45 -24.46 36.52
C ALA A 53 13.20 -25.15 35.94
N LEU A 54 12.45 -24.44 35.10
CA LEU A 54 11.18 -24.87 34.49
C LEU A 54 11.32 -25.37 33.04
N ASP A 55 12.55 -25.43 32.53
CA ASP A 55 12.84 -25.80 31.14
C ASP A 55 11.94 -25.05 30.14
N MET A 56 11.93 -23.72 30.28
CA MET A 56 11.15 -22.80 29.44
C MET A 56 12.05 -21.67 28.95
N SER A 57 11.78 -21.13 27.76
CA SER A 57 12.51 -19.97 27.28
C SER A 57 12.00 -18.69 27.96
N LEU A 58 12.86 -17.66 27.99
CA LEU A 58 12.44 -16.34 28.48
C LEU A 58 11.33 -15.74 27.61
N VAL A 59 11.31 -16.10 26.31
CA VAL A 59 10.28 -15.70 25.36
C VAL A 59 8.94 -16.31 25.76
N ASP A 60 8.87 -17.61 26.05
CA ASP A 60 7.63 -18.29 26.48
C ASP A 60 7.07 -17.66 27.78
N LEU A 61 7.98 -17.29 28.69
CA LEU A 61 7.60 -16.69 29.97
C LEU A 61 7.07 -15.26 29.81
N LEU A 62 7.71 -14.43 28.99
CA LEU A 62 7.39 -13.00 28.87
C LEU A 62 6.32 -12.71 27.82
N CYS A 63 6.30 -13.45 26.72
CA CYS A 63 5.42 -13.18 25.59
C CYS A 63 4.10 -13.92 25.77
N ASP A 64 3.01 -13.16 25.87
CA ASP A 64 1.66 -13.67 25.65
C ASP A 64 1.43 -13.78 24.15
N GLU A 65 2.05 -14.76 23.50
CA GLU A 65 1.69 -15.06 22.11
C GLU A 65 0.28 -15.67 22.08
N LYS A 66 -0.74 -14.81 22.18
CA LYS A 66 -1.61 -14.74 21.01
C LYS A 66 -0.71 -14.22 19.92
N VAL A 67 -0.13 -15.12 19.14
CA VAL A 67 0.19 -14.77 17.76
C VAL A 67 -1.15 -14.34 17.21
N VAL A 68 -1.43 -13.04 17.27
CA VAL A 68 -2.28 -12.44 16.27
C VAL A 68 -1.41 -12.60 15.04
N GLU A 69 -1.51 -13.78 14.43
CA GLU A 69 -1.44 -13.84 12.99
C GLU A 69 -2.51 -12.83 12.60
N GLN A 70 -2.07 -11.60 12.34
CA GLN A 70 -2.69 -10.86 11.27
C GLN A 70 -2.72 -11.89 10.16
N SER A 71 -3.90 -12.42 9.91
CA SER A 71 -4.18 -13.28 8.79
C SER A 71 -3.89 -12.44 7.56
N ILE A 72 -2.61 -12.36 7.22
CA ILE A 72 -2.17 -12.17 5.85
C ILE A 72 -2.81 -13.34 5.14
N GLU A 73 -3.67 -13.01 4.17
CA GLU A 73 -4.38 -13.97 3.32
C GLU A 73 -3.53 -15.22 3.09
N THR A 74 -4.11 -16.38 3.43
CA THR A 74 -3.50 -17.71 3.41
C THR A 74 -2.85 -18.11 2.07
N ASP A 75 -3.00 -17.31 1.02
CA ASP A 75 -2.33 -17.47 -0.26
C ASP A 75 -0.82 -17.15 -0.19
N PHE A 76 -0.38 -16.16 0.61
CA PHE A 76 1.04 -15.72 0.61
C PHE A 76 2.01 -16.65 1.36
N VAL A 77 1.53 -17.39 2.37
CA VAL A 77 2.39 -18.27 3.19
C VAL A 77 2.80 -19.53 2.42
N SER A 78 1.90 -20.07 1.60
CA SER A 78 2.19 -21.20 0.70
C SER A 78 3.20 -20.80 -0.38
N ASP A 79 3.05 -19.61 -0.96
CA ASP A 79 3.97 -19.08 -1.97
C ASP A 79 5.36 -18.78 -1.39
N GLY A 80 5.43 -18.26 -0.15
CA GLY A 80 6.69 -17.99 0.53
C GLY A 80 7.53 -19.25 0.77
N GLN A 81 6.89 -20.32 1.26
CA GLN A 81 7.56 -21.60 1.47
C GLN A 81 8.06 -22.21 0.15
N HIS A 82 7.26 -22.12 -0.91
CA HIS A 82 7.65 -22.58 -2.25
C HIS A 82 8.84 -21.80 -2.82
N ILE A 83 8.89 -20.47 -2.61
CA ILE A 83 10.02 -19.64 -3.03
C ILE A 83 11.30 -20.02 -2.28
N ILE A 84 11.21 -20.31 -0.97
CA ILE A 84 12.36 -20.75 -0.17
C ILE A 84 12.88 -22.08 -0.70
N GLU A 85 12.01 -23.04 -0.97
CA GLU A 85 12.38 -24.34 -1.55
C GLU A 85 13.05 -24.18 -2.91
N LEU A 86 12.45 -23.41 -3.82
CA LEU A 86 13.04 -23.09 -5.13
C LEU A 86 14.41 -22.42 -5.01
N PHE A 87 14.57 -21.50 -4.05
CA PHE A 87 15.84 -20.86 -3.79
C PHE A 87 16.87 -21.89 -3.31
N MET A 88 16.52 -22.72 -2.33
CA MET A 88 17.41 -23.74 -1.74
C MET A 88 17.88 -24.77 -2.75
N ASP A 89 17.01 -25.18 -3.67
CA ASP A 89 17.31 -26.18 -4.70
C ASP A 89 18.05 -25.62 -5.92
N SER A 90 18.11 -24.29 -6.06
CA SER A 90 18.77 -23.64 -7.20
C SER A 90 20.31 -23.63 -7.10
N ASP A 91 20.97 -23.49 -8.26
CA ASP A 91 22.42 -23.39 -8.35
C ASP A 91 22.94 -22.05 -7.77
N LEU A 92 24.25 -21.98 -7.52
CA LEU A 92 24.89 -20.83 -6.89
C LEU A 92 24.72 -19.53 -7.70
N GLU A 93 24.70 -19.61 -9.03
CA GLU A 93 24.54 -18.44 -9.90
C GLU A 93 23.11 -17.90 -9.82
N THR A 94 22.12 -18.80 -9.87
CA THR A 94 20.71 -18.47 -9.68
C THR A 94 20.45 -17.88 -8.29
N LYS A 95 21.00 -18.48 -7.22
CA LYS A 95 20.92 -17.93 -5.85
C LYS A 95 21.46 -16.51 -5.76
N ARG A 96 22.66 -16.26 -6.31
CA ARG A 96 23.25 -14.92 -6.34
C ARG A 96 22.40 -13.92 -7.11
N ARG A 97 21.75 -14.36 -8.19
CA ARG A 97 20.88 -13.50 -8.99
C ARG A 97 19.59 -13.15 -8.25
N LEU A 98 18.98 -14.12 -7.56
CA LEU A 98 17.79 -13.90 -6.73
C LEU A 98 18.09 -12.96 -5.55
N LEU A 99 19.22 -13.17 -4.86
CA LEU A 99 19.68 -12.27 -3.80
C LEU A 99 19.85 -10.83 -4.30
N ARG A 100 20.47 -10.64 -5.47
CA ARG A 100 20.59 -9.31 -6.08
C ARG A 100 19.24 -8.66 -6.36
N TYR A 101 18.21 -9.43 -6.74
CA TYR A 101 16.87 -8.86 -6.92
C TYR A 101 16.24 -8.41 -5.60
N PHE A 102 16.42 -9.19 -4.53
CA PHE A 102 15.97 -8.79 -3.19
C PHE A 102 16.71 -7.55 -2.69
N GLU A 103 18.04 -7.50 -2.82
CA GLU A 103 18.85 -6.32 -2.50
C GLU A 103 18.40 -5.10 -3.31
N LEU A 104 18.08 -5.26 -4.60
CA LEU A 104 17.58 -4.16 -5.42
C LEU A 104 16.24 -3.63 -4.92
N ILE A 105 15.36 -4.51 -4.44
CA ILE A 105 14.07 -4.12 -3.86
C ILE A 105 14.27 -3.35 -2.55
N GLU A 106 15.21 -3.78 -1.70
CA GLU A 106 15.56 -3.07 -0.46
C GLU A 106 16.14 -1.69 -0.76
N ILE A 107 17.10 -1.60 -1.69
CA ILE A 107 17.68 -0.32 -2.13
C ILE A 107 16.59 0.59 -2.72
N CYS A 108 15.69 0.06 -3.56
CA CYS A 108 14.57 0.83 -4.09
C CYS A 108 13.62 1.30 -2.97
N ARG A 109 13.38 0.48 -1.95
CA ARG A 109 12.55 0.85 -0.79
C ARG A 109 13.22 1.93 0.05
N GLU A 110 14.52 1.82 0.31
CA GLU A 110 15.30 2.82 1.03
C GLU A 110 15.33 4.15 0.28
N ILE A 111 15.61 4.13 -1.03
CA ILE A 111 15.53 5.30 -1.91
C ILE A 111 14.12 5.90 -1.87
N ASN A 112 13.07 5.08 -1.91
CA ASN A 112 11.69 5.56 -1.84
C ASN A 112 11.32 6.13 -0.46
N GLN A 113 11.82 5.57 0.65
CA GLN A 113 11.64 6.11 1.99
C GLN A 113 12.41 7.40 2.22
N GLU A 114 13.65 7.49 1.72
CA GLU A 114 14.42 8.73 1.72
C GLU A 114 13.75 9.80 0.85
N ASN A 115 13.16 9.41 -0.30
CA ASN A 115 12.31 10.29 -1.10
C ASN A 115 11.01 10.67 -0.40
N GLU A 116 10.40 9.82 0.44
CA GLU A 116 9.25 10.20 1.28
C GLU A 116 9.63 11.22 2.37
N LEU A 117 10.87 11.16 2.84
CA LEU A 117 11.42 12.08 3.84
C LEU A 117 11.92 13.41 3.22
N GLU A 118 12.40 13.41 1.97
CA GLU A 118 12.93 14.59 1.28
C GLU A 118 12.03 15.16 0.15
N ASN A 119 10.96 14.48 -0.30
CA ASN A 119 10.13 14.92 -1.43
C ASN A 119 8.62 14.70 -1.21
N ILE A 120 7.89 15.82 -1.14
CA ILE A 120 6.46 16.00 -1.45
C ILE A 120 5.53 14.96 -0.80
N LYS A 121 5.07 15.24 0.43
CA LYS A 121 3.70 14.83 0.83
C LYS A 121 2.77 15.30 -0.29
N ARG A 122 2.31 14.37 -1.14
CA ARG A 122 1.30 14.65 -2.16
C ARG A 122 0.11 15.23 -1.41
N ASN A 123 -0.14 16.52 -1.61
CA ASN A 123 -1.17 17.24 -0.87
C ASN A 123 -2.52 16.89 -1.51
N VAL A 124 -2.90 15.62 -1.40
CA VAL A 124 -4.06 15.00 -2.03
C VAL A 124 -4.89 14.35 -0.92
N SER A 125 -6.20 14.55 -0.96
CA SER A 125 -7.14 13.98 0.00
C SER A 125 -8.37 13.41 -0.70
N VAL A 126 -8.98 12.36 -0.16
CA VAL A 126 -10.25 11.84 -0.67
C VAL A 126 -11.39 12.40 0.18
N ILE A 127 -12.37 13.02 -0.46
CA ILE A 127 -13.60 13.52 0.18
C ILE A 127 -14.82 12.86 -0.44
N GLN A 128 -15.99 13.00 0.19
CA GLN A 128 -17.26 12.54 -0.35
C GLN A 128 -18.18 13.72 -0.65
N ASP A 129 -18.93 13.63 -1.74
CA ASP A 129 -20.03 14.56 -2.01
C ASP A 129 -21.30 14.19 -1.22
N ALA A 130 -22.35 15.00 -1.37
CA ALA A 130 -23.62 14.81 -0.66
C ALA A 130 -24.31 13.47 -0.98
N ASP A 131 -24.00 12.87 -2.13
CA ASP A 131 -24.55 11.60 -2.58
C ASP A 131 -23.65 10.41 -2.16
N GLY A 132 -22.56 10.66 -1.43
CA GLY A 132 -21.61 9.65 -0.95
C GLY A 132 -20.57 9.24 -2.00
N ASN A 133 -20.47 9.93 -3.13
CA ASN A 133 -19.47 9.61 -4.15
C ASN A 133 -18.11 10.20 -3.77
N ASN A 134 -17.07 9.37 -3.85
CA ASN A 134 -15.70 9.81 -3.58
C ASN A 134 -15.18 10.77 -4.66
N ILE A 135 -14.43 11.79 -4.24
CA ILE A 135 -13.74 12.76 -5.09
C ILE A 135 -12.32 12.94 -4.56
N VAL A 136 -11.32 12.80 -5.44
CA VAL A 136 -9.92 13.08 -5.09
C VAL A 136 -9.62 14.57 -5.18
N MET A 137 -9.33 15.21 -4.07
CA MET A 137 -9.04 16.63 -3.95
C MET A 137 -7.53 16.86 -3.95
N ILE A 138 -7.00 17.50 -4.99
CA ILE A 138 -5.59 17.92 -5.06
C ILE A 138 -5.51 19.32 -4.48
N ASN A 139 -4.78 19.53 -3.39
CA ASN A 139 -4.74 20.80 -2.66
C ASN A 139 -3.63 21.76 -3.12
N ASP A 140 -2.54 21.23 -3.68
CA ASP A 140 -1.52 22.02 -4.39
C ASP A 140 -1.24 21.40 -5.75
N ILE A 141 -1.18 22.25 -6.78
CA ILE A 141 -0.99 21.80 -8.16
C ILE A 141 0.47 21.96 -8.56
N ALA A 142 1.12 20.87 -8.99
CA ALA A 142 2.50 20.93 -9.49
C ALA A 142 2.59 21.71 -10.82
N PHE A 143 1.61 21.54 -11.72
CA PHE A 143 1.64 22.11 -13.06
C PHE A 143 0.80 23.40 -13.12
N LYS A 144 1.40 24.52 -12.66
CA LYS A 144 0.74 25.83 -12.50
C LYS A 144 0.55 26.63 -13.80
N GLY A 145 1.25 26.27 -14.88
CA GLY A 145 1.29 26.99 -16.16
C GLY A 145 -0.09 27.50 -16.65
N LYS A 146 -0.18 28.79 -16.97
CA LYS A 146 -1.44 29.45 -17.39
C LYS A 146 -1.78 29.26 -18.88
N ARG A 147 -0.80 29.01 -19.76
CA ARG A 147 -0.97 29.02 -21.23
C ARG A 147 -0.72 27.67 -21.91
N SER A 148 0.28 26.91 -21.48
CA SER A 148 0.62 25.59 -22.00
C SER A 148 1.12 24.67 -20.88
N VAL A 149 0.92 23.37 -21.06
CA VAL A 149 1.46 22.32 -20.19
C VAL A 149 2.72 21.78 -20.86
N GLU A 150 3.83 21.75 -20.13
CA GLU A 150 5.04 21.05 -20.54
C GLU A 150 4.87 19.56 -20.24
N TRP A 151 4.46 18.80 -21.25
CA TRP A 151 4.13 17.38 -21.09
C TRP A 151 5.34 16.51 -20.73
N SER A 152 6.56 16.96 -21.02
CA SER A 152 7.80 16.29 -20.58
C SER A 152 7.95 16.30 -19.06
N ASP A 153 7.51 17.37 -18.40
CA ASP A 153 7.56 17.46 -16.94
C ASP A 153 6.50 16.54 -16.32
N VAL A 154 5.32 16.44 -16.94
CA VAL A 154 4.27 15.50 -16.53
C VAL A 154 4.75 14.06 -16.69
N GLU A 155 5.38 13.74 -17.82
CA GLU A 155 5.96 12.42 -18.07
C GLU A 155 7.04 12.08 -17.03
N LYS A 156 7.96 13.01 -16.76
CA LYS A 156 8.99 12.83 -15.72
C LYS A 156 8.37 12.61 -14.35
N TYR A 157 7.32 13.35 -14.00
CA TYR A 157 6.58 13.17 -12.75
C TYR A 157 5.96 11.77 -12.68
N LEU A 158 5.34 11.29 -13.75
CA LEU A 158 4.70 9.97 -13.78
C LEU A 158 5.68 8.80 -13.64
N ARG A 159 6.96 8.99 -14.01
CA ARG A 159 7.99 7.94 -13.86
C ARG A 159 8.19 7.51 -12.40
N GLN A 160 7.86 8.36 -11.43
CA GLN A 160 7.97 8.01 -10.01
C GLN A 160 7.00 6.90 -9.58
N TYR A 161 5.88 6.73 -10.29
CA TYR A 161 4.89 5.70 -9.97
C TYR A 161 5.18 4.35 -10.64
N VAL A 162 6.17 4.27 -11.53
CA VAL A 162 6.43 3.07 -12.31
C VAL A 162 6.90 1.94 -11.39
N GLY A 163 6.19 0.82 -11.41
CA GLY A 163 6.41 -0.31 -10.50
C GLY A 163 5.38 -0.40 -9.37
N ASP A 164 4.62 0.67 -9.11
CA ASP A 164 3.58 0.68 -8.09
C ASP A 164 2.37 -0.18 -8.47
N ILE A 165 1.64 -0.59 -7.43
CA ILE A 165 0.46 -1.44 -7.53
C ILE A 165 -0.63 -0.86 -6.63
N TYR A 166 -1.83 -0.71 -7.18
CA TYR A 166 -2.99 -0.16 -6.49
C TYR A 166 -4.18 -1.11 -6.62
N ARG A 167 -5.10 -1.07 -5.65
CA ARG A 167 -6.30 -1.91 -5.61
C ARG A 167 -7.54 -1.03 -5.70
N ILE A 168 -8.43 -1.33 -6.64
CA ILE A 168 -9.71 -0.63 -6.77
C ILE A 168 -10.66 -1.10 -5.66
N ALA A 169 -11.18 -0.19 -4.84
CA ALA A 169 -12.01 -0.57 -3.69
C ALA A 169 -13.37 -1.18 -4.09
N GLU A 170 -13.97 -0.77 -5.22
CA GLU A 170 -15.28 -1.29 -5.65
C GLU A 170 -15.19 -2.74 -6.18
N THR A 171 -14.14 -3.06 -6.93
CA THR A 171 -14.05 -4.31 -7.70
C THR A 171 -12.94 -5.25 -7.25
N GLU A 172 -12.08 -4.79 -6.33
CA GLU A 172 -10.90 -5.51 -5.87
C GLU A 172 -9.86 -5.79 -6.98
N ASP A 173 -9.99 -5.14 -8.14
CA ASP A 173 -9.04 -5.28 -9.24
C ASP A 173 -7.68 -4.69 -8.88
N ILE A 174 -6.62 -5.43 -9.16
CA ILE A 174 -5.23 -5.02 -8.95
C ILE A 174 -4.71 -4.33 -10.21
N ILE A 175 -4.34 -3.06 -10.09
CA ILE A 175 -3.85 -2.20 -11.17
C ILE A 175 -2.36 -1.93 -10.99
N TYR A 176 -1.58 -2.28 -12.00
CA TYR A 176 -0.14 -2.05 -12.05
C TYR A 176 0.19 -0.76 -12.82
N ILE A 177 1.22 -0.04 -12.37
CA ILE A 177 1.78 1.08 -13.12
C ILE A 177 2.98 0.60 -13.94
N GLY A 178 2.79 0.51 -15.26
CA GLY A 178 3.82 0.07 -16.20
C GLY A 178 4.71 1.22 -16.70
N THR A 179 5.86 0.87 -17.29
CA THR A 179 6.81 1.82 -17.88
C THR A 179 6.23 2.59 -19.08
N ASP A 180 5.12 2.12 -19.63
CA ASP A 180 4.41 2.71 -20.76
C ASP A 180 3.45 3.84 -20.36
N LEU A 181 3.00 3.89 -19.10
CA LEU A 181 2.08 4.93 -18.64
C LEU A 181 2.60 6.35 -18.88
N PRO A 182 3.85 6.72 -18.52
CA PRO A 182 4.33 8.09 -18.71
C PRO A 182 4.20 8.55 -20.17
N ASP A 183 4.64 7.71 -21.11
CA ASP A 183 4.66 8.02 -22.53
C ASP A 183 3.23 8.07 -23.13
N GLU A 184 2.35 7.16 -22.69
CA GLU A 184 0.96 7.14 -23.16
C GLU A 184 0.15 8.29 -22.58
N TYR A 185 0.33 8.60 -21.30
CA TYR A 185 -0.38 9.69 -20.64
C TYR A 185 -0.03 11.06 -21.24
N SER A 186 1.27 11.31 -21.49
CA SER A 186 1.78 12.57 -22.03
C SER A 186 1.62 12.65 -23.56
N GLY A 187 1.69 11.51 -24.26
CA GLY A 187 1.81 11.44 -25.71
C GLY A 187 0.58 10.96 -26.47
N SER A 188 -0.51 10.56 -25.79
CA SER A 188 -1.68 9.99 -26.48
C SER A 188 -2.36 10.96 -27.44
N ASN A 189 -3.10 10.39 -28.41
CA ASN A 189 -3.91 11.21 -29.32
C ASN A 189 -4.91 12.09 -28.55
N TYR A 190 -5.45 11.59 -27.44
CA TYR A 190 -6.32 12.38 -26.58
C TYR A 190 -5.57 13.58 -25.99
N THR A 191 -4.38 13.36 -25.45
CA THR A 191 -3.54 14.42 -24.85
C THR A 191 -3.18 15.53 -25.86
N LYS A 192 -2.94 15.17 -27.13
CA LYS A 192 -2.66 16.14 -28.20
C LYS A 192 -3.84 17.06 -28.55
N HIS A 193 -5.08 16.63 -28.30
CA HIS A 193 -6.28 17.36 -28.68
C HIS A 193 -6.88 18.20 -27.54
N ILE A 194 -6.49 17.96 -26.29
CA ILE A 194 -6.96 18.75 -25.15
C ILE A 194 -6.13 20.03 -25.00
N LYS A 195 -6.79 21.13 -24.62
CA LYS A 195 -6.19 22.46 -24.43
C LYS A 195 -6.79 23.17 -23.21
N GLY A 196 -6.13 24.23 -22.77
CA GLY A 196 -6.62 25.11 -21.71
C GLY A 196 -6.89 24.35 -20.39
N THR A 197 -8.06 24.59 -19.80
CA THR A 197 -8.45 24.01 -18.50
C THR A 197 -8.39 22.49 -18.47
N ILE A 198 -8.78 21.79 -19.54
CA ILE A 198 -8.76 20.32 -19.57
C ILE A 198 -7.33 19.79 -19.66
N ALA A 199 -6.44 20.43 -20.43
CA ALA A 199 -5.02 20.06 -20.47
C ALA A 199 -4.37 20.24 -19.09
N LYS A 200 -4.62 21.39 -18.44
CA LYS A 200 -4.15 21.65 -17.07
C LYS A 200 -4.73 20.64 -16.07
N ALA A 201 -5.99 20.26 -16.26
CA ALA A 201 -6.65 19.27 -15.41
C ALA A 201 -5.99 17.90 -15.55
N LYS A 202 -5.76 17.44 -16.79
CA LYS A 202 -5.05 16.19 -17.05
C LYS A 202 -3.64 16.22 -16.49
N ALA A 203 -2.88 17.30 -16.70
CA ALA A 203 -1.53 17.40 -16.16
C ALA A 203 -1.50 17.19 -14.64
N ASN A 204 -2.39 17.88 -13.91
CA ASN A 204 -2.41 17.81 -12.45
C ASN A 204 -3.09 16.55 -11.89
N ALA A 205 -3.94 15.88 -12.67
CA ALA A 205 -4.45 14.56 -12.32
C ALA A 205 -3.34 13.51 -12.18
N ALA A 206 -2.16 13.73 -12.78
CA ALA A 206 -0.99 12.87 -12.57
C ALA A 206 -0.63 12.74 -11.08
N GLN A 207 -0.83 13.79 -10.27
CA GLN A 207 -0.53 13.79 -8.83
C GLN A 207 -1.47 12.92 -8.00
N ALA A 208 -2.64 12.61 -8.55
CA ALA A 208 -3.76 11.94 -7.88
C ALA A 208 -4.01 10.52 -8.44
N ILE A 209 -3.12 10.00 -9.29
CA ILE A 209 -3.31 8.68 -9.91
C ILE A 209 -3.58 7.59 -8.86
N PRO A 210 -2.82 7.49 -7.75
CA PRO A 210 -3.05 6.46 -6.74
C PRO A 210 -4.48 6.47 -6.20
N GLU A 211 -4.90 7.61 -5.67
CA GLU A 211 -6.21 7.79 -5.08
C GLU A 211 -7.32 7.67 -6.14
N MET A 212 -7.08 8.14 -7.36
CA MET A 212 -8.04 8.03 -8.47
C MET A 212 -8.29 6.58 -8.91
N ILE A 213 -7.29 5.71 -8.79
CA ILE A 213 -7.45 4.27 -9.01
C ILE A 213 -8.26 3.66 -7.86
N GLU A 214 -7.87 3.94 -6.61
CA GLU A 214 -8.51 3.37 -5.42
C GLU A 214 -10.02 3.65 -5.37
N ILE A 215 -10.44 4.88 -5.75
CA ILE A 215 -11.85 5.27 -5.77
C ILE A 215 -12.57 4.97 -7.10
N ALA A 216 -11.92 4.31 -8.05
CA ALA A 216 -12.49 4.11 -9.38
C ALA A 216 -13.72 3.18 -9.31
N THR A 217 -14.73 3.45 -10.15
CA THR A 217 -15.99 2.72 -10.16
C THR A 217 -16.47 2.37 -11.57
N SER A 218 -17.60 1.69 -11.69
CA SER A 218 -18.32 1.51 -12.96
C SER A 218 -17.48 0.81 -14.04
N LYS A 219 -16.89 -0.34 -13.68
CA LYS A 219 -16.08 -1.18 -14.59
C LYS A 219 -16.83 -1.49 -15.87
N THR A 220 -16.23 -1.15 -17.01
CA THR A 220 -16.73 -1.48 -18.35
C THR A 220 -15.65 -2.13 -19.19
N PHE A 221 -16.01 -3.15 -19.97
CA PHE A 221 -15.11 -3.90 -20.84
C PHE A 221 -15.28 -3.48 -22.31
N GLU A 222 -14.19 -3.45 -23.07
CA GLU A 222 -14.21 -3.34 -24.53
C GLU A 222 -13.16 -4.25 -25.18
N ASP A 223 -13.57 -4.97 -26.23
CA ASP A 223 -12.67 -5.78 -27.04
C ASP A 223 -11.60 -4.94 -27.73
N ASN A 224 -10.42 -5.54 -27.91
CA ASN A 224 -9.33 -4.89 -28.62
C ASN A 224 -9.59 -4.86 -30.14
N LYS A 225 -10.16 -3.77 -30.62
CA LYS A 225 -10.51 -3.58 -32.05
C LYS A 225 -9.36 -3.09 -32.93
N LYS A 226 -8.15 -2.86 -32.39
CA LYS A 226 -7.02 -2.26 -33.12
C LYS A 226 -5.83 -3.24 -33.23
N ASN A 227 -5.42 -3.53 -34.47
CA ASN A 227 -4.27 -4.39 -34.76
C ASN A 227 -2.95 -3.93 -34.12
N LYS A 228 -2.79 -2.62 -33.83
CA LYS A 228 -1.57 -2.03 -33.23
C LYS A 228 -1.29 -2.53 -31.80
N HIS A 229 -2.30 -3.02 -31.08
CA HIS A 229 -2.14 -3.47 -29.68
C HIS A 229 -2.44 -4.96 -29.50
N SER A 230 -2.54 -5.74 -30.58
CA SER A 230 -2.98 -7.14 -30.55
C SER A 230 -2.14 -8.05 -29.65
N ARG A 231 -0.82 -7.80 -29.55
CA ARG A 231 0.09 -8.54 -28.65
C ARG A 231 0.01 -8.10 -27.19
N HIS A 232 -0.27 -6.83 -26.91
CA HIS A 232 -0.15 -6.25 -25.56
C HIS A 232 -1.49 -6.11 -24.82
N ALA A 233 -2.59 -5.90 -25.53
CA ALA A 233 -3.95 -5.83 -24.99
C ALA A 233 -4.76 -7.06 -25.45
N LYS A 234 -4.17 -8.25 -25.32
CA LYS A 234 -4.74 -9.50 -25.83
C LYS A 234 -6.10 -9.80 -25.20
N ASN A 235 -6.24 -9.44 -23.92
CA ASN A 235 -7.46 -9.70 -23.15
C ASN A 235 -8.38 -8.47 -23.10
N GLY A 236 -8.21 -7.51 -24.02
CA GLY A 236 -9.07 -6.33 -24.16
C GLY A 236 -8.68 -5.16 -23.25
N TRP A 237 -9.64 -4.26 -23.08
CA TRP A 237 -9.50 -3.01 -22.34
C TRP A 237 -10.61 -2.89 -21.31
N TYR A 238 -10.26 -2.40 -20.12
CA TYR A 238 -11.24 -1.99 -19.13
C TYR A 238 -11.24 -0.48 -18.96
N ARG A 239 -12.38 0.06 -18.53
CA ARG A 239 -12.51 1.45 -18.14
C ARG A 239 -13.28 1.57 -16.86
N TYR A 240 -12.86 2.51 -16.04
CA TYR A 240 -13.51 2.88 -14.79
C TYR A 240 -13.71 4.38 -14.78
N ASP A 241 -14.81 4.81 -14.18
CA ASP A 241 -15.11 6.20 -13.92
C ASP A 241 -14.42 6.63 -12.61
N THR A 242 -13.89 7.85 -12.58
CA THR A 242 -13.23 8.43 -11.41
C THR A 242 -13.44 9.95 -11.39
N ARG A 243 -13.28 10.58 -10.24
CA ARG A 243 -13.51 12.03 -10.06
C ARG A 243 -12.40 12.67 -9.26
N PHE A 244 -12.01 13.87 -9.66
CA PHE A 244 -10.99 14.65 -8.96
C PHE A 244 -11.29 16.14 -9.01
N ALA A 245 -10.75 16.89 -8.05
CA ALA A 245 -10.95 18.32 -7.90
C ALA A 245 -9.61 19.07 -7.90
N LEU A 246 -9.58 20.22 -8.57
CA LEU A 246 -8.42 21.10 -8.64
C LEU A 246 -8.73 22.50 -8.11
N PRO A 247 -7.83 23.12 -7.33
CA PRO A 247 -7.96 24.48 -6.86
C PRO A 247 -7.76 25.44 -8.03
N VAL A 248 -8.54 26.50 -7.97
CA VAL A 248 -8.36 27.72 -8.76
C VAL A 248 -7.82 28.76 -7.81
N TYR A 249 -6.67 29.31 -8.15
CA TYR A 249 -6.04 30.36 -7.37
C TYR A 249 -6.41 31.73 -7.92
N ASP A 250 -6.60 32.68 -7.03
CA ASP A 250 -6.77 34.10 -7.36
C ASP A 250 -5.43 34.75 -7.76
N GLU A 251 -5.42 36.09 -7.86
CA GLU A 251 -4.20 36.84 -8.19
C GLU A 251 -3.17 36.88 -7.04
N ASN A 252 -3.63 36.70 -5.80
CA ASN A 252 -2.80 36.66 -4.60
C ASN A 252 -2.17 35.27 -4.36
N GLY A 253 -2.66 34.25 -5.07
CA GLY A 253 -2.24 32.86 -4.90
C GLY A 253 -3.06 32.11 -3.86
N ASP A 254 -4.18 32.68 -3.40
CA ASP A 254 -5.12 32.05 -2.49
C ASP A 254 -6.13 31.21 -3.26
N VAL A 255 -6.60 30.12 -2.64
CA VAL A 255 -7.59 29.23 -3.25
C VAL A 255 -8.96 29.92 -3.29
N GLU A 256 -9.39 30.30 -4.49
CA GLU A 256 -10.68 30.96 -4.73
C GLU A 256 -11.84 29.94 -4.75
N ARG A 257 -11.61 28.79 -5.39
CA ARG A 257 -12.60 27.70 -5.54
C ARG A 257 -11.96 26.39 -5.99
N TYR A 258 -12.74 25.32 -6.03
CA TYR A 258 -12.35 24.05 -6.67
C TYR A 258 -13.19 23.78 -7.92
N ASN A 259 -12.54 23.30 -8.98
CA ASN A 259 -13.22 22.73 -10.13
C ASN A 259 -13.18 21.21 -10.01
N VAL A 260 -14.36 20.57 -10.03
CA VAL A 260 -14.49 19.11 -10.06
C VAL A 260 -14.48 18.62 -11.50
N PHE A 261 -13.85 17.48 -11.73
CA PHE A 261 -13.74 16.82 -13.02
C PHE A 261 -14.11 15.34 -12.90
N SER A 262 -14.92 14.87 -13.83
CA SER A 262 -15.09 13.45 -14.10
C SER A 262 -14.05 12.99 -15.12
N ALA A 263 -13.51 11.79 -14.97
CA ALA A 263 -12.57 11.18 -15.90
C ALA A 263 -12.79 9.67 -16.03
N ARG A 264 -12.17 9.07 -17.04
CA ARG A 264 -12.08 7.62 -17.20
C ARG A 264 -10.65 7.15 -17.21
N ILE A 265 -10.30 6.27 -16.28
CA ILE A 265 -9.05 5.52 -16.36
C ILE A 265 -9.20 4.41 -17.40
N LEU A 266 -8.21 4.28 -18.27
CA LEU A 266 -8.12 3.24 -19.29
C LEU A 266 -7.11 2.21 -18.82
N ILE A 267 -7.57 0.97 -18.69
CA ILE A 267 -6.77 -0.14 -18.20
C ILE A 267 -6.55 -1.13 -19.34
N ARG A 268 -5.28 -1.46 -19.60
CA ARG A 268 -4.90 -2.52 -20.53
C ARG A 268 -4.88 -3.86 -19.81
N HIS A 269 -5.60 -4.85 -20.33
CA HIS A 269 -5.53 -6.22 -19.84
C HIS A 269 -4.53 -7.03 -20.67
N ALA A 270 -3.35 -7.28 -20.07
CA ALA A 270 -2.25 -7.97 -20.71
C ALA A 270 -2.54 -9.48 -20.88
N SER A 271 -1.82 -10.14 -21.79
CA SER A 271 -1.91 -11.59 -21.99
C SER A 271 -1.55 -12.41 -20.75
N SER A 272 -0.76 -11.85 -19.82
CA SER A 272 -0.41 -12.45 -18.54
C SER A 272 -1.55 -12.43 -17.51
N GLY A 273 -2.68 -11.79 -17.81
CA GLY A 273 -3.77 -11.56 -16.86
C GLY A 273 -3.63 -10.26 -16.04
N LYS A 274 -2.46 -9.60 -16.08
CA LYS A 274 -2.22 -8.35 -15.34
C LYS A 274 -2.92 -7.16 -15.99
N MET A 275 -3.45 -6.26 -15.15
CA MET A 275 -4.16 -5.05 -15.54
C MET A 275 -3.27 -3.83 -15.31
N TYR A 276 -2.97 -3.08 -16.37
CA TYR A 276 -2.07 -1.93 -16.31
C TYR A 276 -2.81 -0.63 -16.57
N LEU A 277 -2.60 0.40 -15.74
CA LEU A 277 -3.04 1.75 -16.08
C LEU A 277 -2.33 2.19 -17.36
N TYR A 278 -3.11 2.57 -18.36
CA TYR A 278 -2.60 2.93 -19.68
C TYR A 278 -2.77 4.42 -19.97
N ASP A 279 -3.92 5.02 -19.64
CA ASP A 279 -4.13 6.46 -19.80
C ASP A 279 -5.30 6.94 -18.90
N VAL A 280 -5.40 8.26 -18.68
CA VAL A 280 -6.58 8.94 -18.15
C VAL A 280 -7.22 9.76 -19.27
N LEU A 281 -8.47 9.40 -19.57
CA LEU A 281 -9.21 9.85 -20.74
C LEU A 281 -10.52 10.53 -20.35
N LYS A 282 -11.16 11.16 -21.33
CA LYS A 282 -12.53 11.71 -21.22
C LYS A 282 -12.72 12.64 -20.00
N ILE A 283 -11.67 13.37 -19.63
CA ILE A 283 -11.72 14.39 -18.58
C ILE A 283 -12.71 15.47 -19.00
N LYS A 284 -13.68 15.73 -18.14
CA LYS A 284 -14.72 16.75 -18.32
C LYS A 284 -14.92 17.49 -17.01
N LYS A 285 -14.95 18.81 -17.09
CA LYS A 285 -15.30 19.65 -15.94
C LYS A 285 -16.78 19.46 -15.61
N GLU A 286 -17.08 19.19 -14.36
CA GLU A 286 -18.46 19.20 -13.87
C GLU A 286 -18.92 20.65 -13.76
N THR A 287 -20.12 20.91 -14.28
CA THR A 287 -20.77 22.22 -14.15
C THR A 287 -21.75 22.12 -13.00
N SER A 288 -21.78 23.14 -12.14
CA SER A 288 -22.90 23.29 -11.22
C SER A 288 -24.18 23.34 -12.05
N LYS A 289 -25.12 22.44 -11.78
CA LYS A 289 -26.50 22.68 -12.21
C LYS A 289 -26.85 24.04 -11.59
N SER A 290 -27.25 25.02 -12.41
CA SER A 290 -27.77 26.27 -11.88
C SER A 290 -28.94 25.92 -10.99
N CYS A 291 -28.86 26.25 -9.70
CA CYS A 291 -30.04 26.37 -8.85
C CYS A 291 -30.87 27.55 -9.39
N GLN A 292 -31.62 27.30 -10.46
CA GLN A 292 -32.77 28.11 -10.83
C GLN A 292 -33.95 27.46 -10.13
N GLU A 293 -34.19 27.89 -8.89
CA GLU A 293 -35.53 27.95 -8.33
C GLU A 293 -36.16 29.30 -8.72
#